data_AF-A0A944UDZ1-F1
#
_entry.id   AF-A0A944UDZ1-F1
#
_cell.length_a   1.000
_cell.length_b   1.000
_cell.length_c   1.000
_cell.angle_alpha   90.00
_cell.angle_beta   90.00
_cell.angle_gamma   90.00
#
_symmetry.space_group_name_H-M   'P 1'
#
loop_
_entity.id
_entity.type
_entity.pdbx_description
1 polymer ?
#
loop_
_entity_poly.entity_id
_entity_poly.type
_entity_poly.pdbx_seq_one_letter_code
_entity_poly.pdbx_strand_id
1 'polypeptide(L)'
;MQSYLSGRGASIEGNDSADASNTFNSYLSDPSKQHSVPVSSDSQDSPQNTETEVIHADESGIKVEVVSVDNSPVNILIHIPDGRVIDLSCEY
;
A
#
# COMPACT_ATOMS: atom_id res chain seq x y z
N MET A 1 -29.38 24.20 15.66
CA MET A 1 -28.75 23.01 15.06
C MET A 1 -29.70 21.84 15.33
N GLN A 2 -30.25 21.23 14.28
CA GLN A 2 -31.20 20.10 14.39
C GLN A 2 -30.39 18.81 14.55
N SER A 3 -30.77 17.97 15.51
CA SER A 3 -30.03 16.80 15.98
C SER A 3 -29.92 15.67 14.94
N TYR A 4 -28.71 15.16 14.68
CA TYR A 4 -28.42 14.04 13.77
C TYR A 4 -28.48 12.65 14.43
N LEU A 5 -28.92 12.56 15.70
CA LEU A 5 -28.92 11.31 16.45
C LEU A 5 -30.34 10.79 16.69
N SER A 6 -30.99 10.30 15.64
CA SER A 6 -32.18 9.45 15.77
C SER A 6 -32.15 8.39 14.68
N GLY A 7 -31.62 7.22 15.05
CA GLY A 7 -31.46 6.10 14.13
C GLY A 7 -30.90 4.85 14.80
N ARG A 8 -31.45 4.46 15.97
CA ARG A 8 -31.29 3.10 16.49
C ARG A 8 -32.60 2.63 17.13
N GLY A 9 -33.31 1.74 16.44
CA GLY A 9 -34.38 0.92 17.02
C GLY A 9 -35.43 0.39 16.03
N ALA A 10 -35.60 -0.93 16.01
CA ALA A 10 -36.60 -1.79 15.34
C ALA A 10 -36.31 -2.10 13.84
N SER A 11 -36.22 -3.36 13.38
CA SER A 11 -36.90 -4.58 13.84
C SER A 11 -36.03 -5.83 13.67
N ILE A 12 -35.99 -6.66 14.72
CA ILE A 12 -35.87 -8.11 14.57
C ILE A 12 -37.27 -8.60 14.22
N GLU A 13 -37.44 -9.18 13.04
CA GLU A 13 -38.42 -10.25 12.75
C GLU A 13 -38.29 -10.69 11.27
N GLY A 14 -38.10 -12.00 11.07
CA GLY A 14 -38.74 -12.68 9.94
C GLY A 14 -37.92 -13.04 8.70
N ASN A 15 -37.29 -14.21 8.78
CA ASN A 15 -37.43 -15.32 7.83
C ASN A 15 -36.59 -15.38 6.53
N ASP A 16 -35.77 -16.43 6.49
CA ASP A 16 -35.28 -17.22 5.35
C ASP A 16 -35.08 -16.54 4.00
N SER A 17 -33.81 -16.37 3.62
CA SER A 17 -33.31 -16.83 2.32
C SER A 17 -31.79 -16.95 2.34
N ALA A 18 -31.33 -18.12 1.91
CA ALA A 18 -29.98 -18.52 1.60
C ALA A 18 -29.02 -17.38 1.16
N ASP A 19 -27.93 -17.20 1.89
CA ASP A 19 -26.57 -17.34 1.35
C ASP A 19 -25.56 -17.26 2.51
N ALA A 20 -25.04 -18.41 2.91
CA ALA A 20 -24.02 -18.52 3.93
C ALA A 20 -22.64 -18.20 3.34
N SER A 21 -22.35 -16.95 2.98
CA SER A 21 -20.96 -16.56 2.67
C SER A 21 -20.64 -15.06 2.63
N ASN A 22 -21.38 -14.17 3.29
CA ASN A 22 -20.92 -12.76 3.37
C ASN A 22 -21.25 -12.09 4.70
N THR A 23 -20.63 -12.60 5.76
CA THR A 23 -20.52 -11.89 7.04
C THR A 23 -19.61 -10.68 6.86
N PHE A 24 -20.19 -9.48 6.82
CA PHE A 24 -19.46 -8.22 6.98
C PHE A 24 -18.71 -8.25 8.33
N ASN A 25 -17.44 -8.68 8.31
CA ASN A 25 -16.59 -8.69 9.49
C ASN A 25 -16.17 -7.24 9.80
N SER A 26 -16.82 -6.64 10.79
CA SER A 26 -16.47 -5.30 11.27
C SER A 26 -15.04 -5.33 11.82
N TYR A 27 -14.13 -4.58 11.19
CA TYR A 27 -12.69 -4.52 11.49
C TYR A 27 -12.35 -4.14 12.94
N LEU A 28 -13.33 -3.64 13.72
CA LEU A 28 -13.17 -3.33 15.15
C LEU A 28 -13.37 -4.55 16.07
N SER A 29 -13.88 -5.66 15.55
CA SER A 29 -14.25 -6.83 16.35
C SER A 29 -13.09 -7.78 16.61
N ASP A 30 -12.00 -7.65 15.85
CA ASP A 30 -10.84 -8.53 15.94
C ASP A 30 -9.53 -7.75 15.71
N PRO A 31 -8.94 -7.17 16.76
CA PRO A 31 -7.66 -6.46 16.65
C PRO A 31 -6.50 -7.39 16.21
N SER A 32 -6.68 -8.71 16.29
CA SER A 32 -5.69 -9.71 15.86
C SER A 32 -5.58 -9.85 14.34
N LYS A 33 -6.59 -9.39 13.57
CA LYS A 33 -6.57 -9.39 12.10
C LYS A 33 -5.93 -8.14 11.48
N GLN A 34 -5.50 -7.17 12.30
CA GLN A 34 -4.84 -5.95 11.80
C GLN A 34 -3.38 -6.18 11.36
N HIS A 35 -2.84 -7.40 11.50
CA HIS A 35 -1.43 -7.71 11.24
C HIS A 35 -1.21 -8.63 10.04
N SER A 36 -1.96 -8.40 8.95
CA SER A 36 -1.64 -8.98 7.66
C SER A 36 -1.94 -7.98 6.55
N VAL A 37 -1.32 -6.81 6.67
CA VAL A 37 -0.89 -6.09 5.47
C VAL A 37 0.49 -6.66 5.17
N PRO A 38 0.71 -7.40 4.07
CA PRO A 38 2.05 -7.45 3.55
C PRO A 38 2.34 -5.99 3.19
N VAL A 39 3.11 -5.32 4.05
CA VAL A 39 3.93 -4.21 3.56
C VAL A 39 4.67 -4.85 2.41
N SER A 40 4.34 -4.45 1.18
CA SER A 40 5.21 -4.67 0.04
C SER A 40 6.49 -3.95 0.40
N SER A 41 7.36 -4.65 1.13
CA SER A 41 8.79 -4.40 1.14
C SER A 41 9.18 -4.61 -0.30
N ASP A 42 9.16 -3.51 -1.02
CA ASP A 42 9.61 -3.43 -2.40
C ASP A 42 11.01 -4.05 -2.42
N SER A 43 11.10 -5.16 -3.16
CA SER A 43 12.34 -5.65 -3.76
C SER A 43 13.46 -6.04 -2.78
N GLN A 44 13.25 -7.16 -2.06
CA GLN A 44 14.36 -7.90 -1.44
C GLN A 44 14.46 -9.29 -2.07
N ASP A 45 14.84 -9.36 -3.35
CA ASP A 45 15.08 -10.63 -4.04
C ASP A 45 16.22 -10.51 -5.06
N SER A 46 17.47 -10.58 -4.57
CA SER A 46 18.63 -11.26 -5.17
C SER A 46 19.95 -10.82 -4.49
N PRO A 47 20.90 -11.73 -4.22
CA PRO A 47 22.26 -11.39 -3.82
C PRO A 47 23.11 -10.98 -5.03
N GLN A 48 22.57 -10.15 -5.93
CA GLN A 48 23.39 -9.36 -6.82
C GLN A 48 23.82 -8.12 -6.01
N ASN A 49 25.03 -7.64 -6.23
CA ASN A 49 25.57 -6.48 -5.52
C ASN A 49 24.87 -5.21 -6.05
N THR A 50 23.57 -5.09 -5.77
CA THR A 50 22.70 -3.99 -6.15
C THR A 50 22.86 -2.90 -5.11
N GLU A 51 23.51 -1.82 -5.49
CA GLU A 51 23.64 -0.62 -4.67
C GLU A 51 22.57 0.38 -5.11
N THR A 52 21.80 0.89 -4.17
CA THR A 52 20.80 1.94 -4.40
C THR A 52 21.25 3.23 -3.74
N GLU A 53 21.39 4.30 -4.52
CA GLU A 53 21.82 5.61 -4.05
C GLU A 53 20.74 6.67 -4.33
N VAL A 54 20.39 7.47 -3.32
CA VAL A 54 19.47 8.60 -3.48
C VAL A 54 20.25 9.81 -3.99
N ILE A 55 20.03 10.19 -5.24
CA ILE A 55 20.73 11.32 -5.87
C ILE A 55 19.96 12.63 -5.74
N HIS A 56 18.66 12.57 -5.46
CA HIS A 56 17.82 13.76 -5.35
C HIS A 56 16.64 13.53 -4.40
N ALA A 57 16.38 14.52 -3.57
CA ALA A 57 15.17 14.61 -2.75
C ALA A 57 14.79 16.09 -2.64
N ASP A 58 13.57 16.44 -3.04
CA ASP A 58 13.06 17.81 -3.02
C ASP A 58 11.93 17.99 -1.99
N GLU A 59 11.69 19.23 -1.59
CA GLU A 59 10.57 19.61 -0.69
C GLU A 59 9.20 19.30 -1.32
N SER A 60 9.14 19.20 -2.65
CA SER A 60 7.97 18.74 -3.41
C SER A 60 7.62 17.27 -3.16
N GLY A 61 8.49 16.50 -2.49
CA GLY A 61 8.31 15.07 -2.24
C GLY A 61 8.72 14.17 -3.41
N ILE A 62 9.38 14.74 -4.43
CA ILE A 62 10.02 13.97 -5.50
C ILE A 62 11.35 13.42 -4.97
N LYS A 63 11.55 12.11 -5.09
CA LYS A 63 12.79 11.42 -4.71
C LYS A 63 13.30 10.61 -5.89
N VAL A 64 14.59 10.74 -6.20
CA VAL A 64 15.24 10.01 -7.30
C VAL A 64 16.33 9.12 -6.73
N GLU A 65 16.27 7.84 -7.09
CA GLU A 65 17.22 6.81 -6.69
C GLU A 65 17.84 6.18 -7.93
N VAL A 66 19.13 5.86 -7.85
CA VAL A 66 19.84 5.13 -8.90
C VAL A 66 20.14 3.76 -8.37
N VAL A 67 19.75 2.74 -9.14
CA VAL A 67 20.07 1.35 -8.88
C VAL A 67 21.26 0.98 -9.77
N SER A 68 22.35 0.61 -9.13
CA SER A 68 23.58 0.19 -9.79
C SER A 68 23.85 -1.29 -9.51
N VAL A 69 24.34 -2.01 -10.51
CA VAL A 69 24.82 -3.39 -10.38
C VAL A 69 26.28 -3.39 -10.82
N ASP A 70 27.18 -3.89 -9.98
CA ASP A 70 28.62 -3.94 -10.27
C ASP A 70 29.21 -2.57 -10.70
N ASN A 71 28.87 -1.50 -9.96
CA ASN A 71 29.23 -0.10 -10.26
C ASN A 71 28.68 0.47 -11.59
N SER A 72 27.76 -0.25 -12.26
CA SER A 72 27.12 0.22 -13.48
C SER A 72 25.67 0.61 -13.20
N PRO A 73 25.23 1.83 -13.55
CA PRO A 73 23.84 2.23 -13.35
C PRO A 73 22.95 1.45 -14.32
N VAL A 74 22.06 0.63 -13.77
CA VAL A 74 21.13 -0.20 -14.56
C VAL A 74 19.73 0.37 -14.56
N ASN A 75 19.36 1.14 -13.52
CA ASN A 75 18.01 1.63 -13.37
C ASN A 75 17.96 2.97 -12.62
N ILE A 76 16.97 3.79 -12.94
CA ILE A 76 16.68 5.03 -12.21
C ILE A 76 15.23 5.00 -11.75
N LEU A 77 15.01 5.10 -10.45
CA LEU A 77 13.70 5.10 -9.81
C LEU A 77 13.31 6.54 -9.43
N ILE A 78 12.18 7.02 -9.92
CA ILE A 78 11.64 8.34 -9.56
C ILE A 78 10.35 8.14 -8.77
N HIS A 79 10.40 8.45 -7.48
CA HIS A 79 9.27 8.44 -6.58
C HIS A 79 8.55 9.79 -6.66
N ILE A 80 7.27 9.73 -7.00
CA ILE A 80 6.35 10.86 -7.04
C ILE A 80 5.54 10.87 -5.74
N PRO A 81 5.27 12.04 -5.12
CA PRO A 81 4.49 12.14 -3.88
C PRO A 81 3.05 11.58 -3.99
N ASP A 82 2.56 11.43 -5.23
CA ASP A 82 1.29 10.79 -5.58
C ASP A 82 1.32 9.24 -5.43
N GLY A 83 2.43 8.68 -4.97
CA GLY A 83 2.64 7.24 -4.80
C GLY A 83 3.02 6.49 -6.08
N ARG A 84 3.15 7.21 -7.20
CA ARG A 84 3.66 6.64 -8.45
C ARG A 84 5.17 6.54 -8.42
N VAL A 85 5.70 5.45 -8.98
CA VAL A 85 7.14 5.25 -9.21
C VAL A 85 7.36 5.11 -10.71
N ILE A 86 8.29 5.90 -11.25
CA ILE A 86 8.76 5.74 -12.63
C ILE A 86 10.03 4.91 -12.58
N ASP A 87 10.02 3.82 -13.32
CA ASP A 87 11.16 2.92 -13.47
C ASP A 87 11.82 3.15 -14.84
N LEU A 88 13.06 3.62 -14.86
CA LEU A 88 13.80 3.98 -16.06
C LEU A 88 15.00 3.06 -16.27
N SER A 89 14.78 2.00 -17.04
CA SER A 89 15.81 1.03 -17.38
C SER A 89 16.86 1.66 -18.28
N CYS A 90 18.13 1.55 -17.90
CA CYS A 90 19.25 2.05 -18.68
C CYS A 90 19.81 0.91 -19.54
N GLU A 91 19.55 0.96 -20.85
CA GLU A 91 20.17 0.05 -21.83
C GLU A 91 21.33 0.78 -22.53
N TYR A 92 22.50 0.14 -22.56
CA TYR A 92 23.77 0.71 -23.03
C TYR A 92 24.28 0.03 -24.31
#